data_AF-A0A3B0RVL6-F1
#
_entry.id   AF-A0A3B0RVL6-F1
#
_cell.length_a   1.000
_cell.length_b   1.000
_cell.length_c   1.000
_cell.angle_alpha   90.00
_cell.angle_beta   90.00
_cell.angle_gamma   90.00
#
_symmetry.space_group_name_H-M   'P 1'
#
loop_
_entity.id
_entity.type
_entity.pdbx_description
1 polymer ?
#
loop_
_entity_poly.entity_id
_entity_poly.type
_entity_poly.pdbx_seq_one_letter_code
_entity_poly.pdbx_strand_id
1 'polypeptide(L)'
;MVETKTLDKEIEKTRKMVISMRDKITDSSDLLDRVAKADSFGDVNFDIENAKIEDVLAQQKLMESNIADLIIGLEDVTETFGAEFNNMKSFSVSEKLVGFFSKKKAQAMRNNRVRTTSLSGNLQDLLAKSDTIVGILKDQKTVLTERYSNSEESLKTVIGRREAVTKELKEVQTRIEELNPMLLDMENRMAASTNQAERTKLEAERSELATEYNKAQATEQELLAGSQTLERYTSMFQTFVDSLNNQIAAQ
;
A
#
# COMPACT_ATOMS: atom_id res chain seq x y z
N MET A 1 27.74 -23.25 -14.74
CA MET A 1 26.60 -24.04 -14.22
C MET A 1 26.23 -23.73 -12.76
N VAL A 2 26.98 -22.84 -12.05
CA VAL A 2 26.66 -22.41 -10.67
C VAL A 2 25.69 -21.22 -10.65
N GLU A 3 25.74 -20.31 -11.62
CA GLU A 3 24.92 -19.08 -11.66
C GLU A 3 23.43 -19.31 -11.91
N THR A 4 23.05 -20.25 -12.80
CA THR A 4 21.63 -20.48 -13.11
C THR A 4 20.83 -21.05 -11.94
N LYS A 5 21.47 -21.86 -11.09
CA LYS A 5 20.86 -22.40 -9.86
C LYS A 5 20.58 -21.32 -8.82
N THR A 6 21.40 -20.27 -8.79
CA THR A 6 21.19 -19.11 -7.92
C THR A 6 19.98 -18.31 -8.39
N LEU A 7 19.87 -18.06 -9.70
CA LEU A 7 18.72 -17.36 -10.28
C LEU A 7 17.40 -18.13 -10.08
N ASP A 8 17.41 -19.46 -10.24
CA ASP A 8 16.23 -20.30 -9.97
C ASP A 8 15.73 -20.17 -8.53
N LYS A 9 16.66 -20.12 -7.57
CA LYS A 9 16.34 -19.96 -6.15
C LYS A 9 15.75 -18.57 -5.87
N GLU A 10 16.31 -17.52 -6.45
CA GLU A 10 15.76 -16.17 -6.32
C GLU A 10 14.38 -16.06 -6.97
N ILE A 11 14.15 -16.69 -8.13
CA ILE A 11 12.83 -16.72 -8.78
C ILE A 11 11.79 -17.41 -7.87
N GLU A 12 12.14 -18.55 -7.27
CA GLU A 12 11.24 -19.25 -6.35
C GLU A 12 10.94 -18.42 -5.09
N LYS A 13 11.97 -17.79 -4.51
CA LYS A 13 11.86 -16.91 -3.34
C LYS A 13 10.95 -15.71 -3.63
N THR A 14 11.14 -15.03 -4.76
CA THR A 14 10.32 -13.89 -5.15
C THR A 14 8.89 -14.30 -5.43
N ARG A 15 8.63 -15.44 -6.10
CA ARG A 15 7.26 -15.94 -6.28
C ARG A 15 6.54 -16.14 -4.95
N LYS A 16 7.19 -16.78 -3.97
CA LYS A 16 6.60 -16.99 -2.63
C LYS A 16 6.30 -15.67 -1.94
N MET A 17 7.21 -14.70 -2.06
CA MET A 17 7.01 -13.39 -1.47
C MET A 17 5.86 -12.63 -2.12
N VAL A 18 5.75 -12.64 -3.45
CA VAL A 18 4.65 -11.99 -4.19
C VAL A 18 3.29 -12.58 -3.78
N ILE A 19 3.19 -13.91 -3.62
CA ILE A 19 1.97 -14.56 -3.14
C ILE A 19 1.63 -14.09 -1.72
N SER A 20 2.59 -14.17 -0.79
CA SER A 20 2.37 -13.71 0.59
C SER A 20 2.00 -12.24 0.67
N MET A 21 2.62 -11.40 -0.18
CA MET A 21 2.36 -9.97 -0.26
C MET A 21 0.94 -9.70 -0.75
N ARG A 22 0.49 -10.42 -1.78
CA ARG A 22 -0.88 -10.31 -2.32
C ARG A 22 -1.91 -10.61 -1.24
N ASP A 23 -1.68 -11.63 -0.44
CA ASP A 23 -2.60 -12.02 0.63
C ASP A 23 -2.66 -10.92 1.71
N LYS A 24 -1.51 -10.39 2.15
CA LYS A 24 -1.49 -9.28 3.12
C LYS A 24 -2.07 -7.97 2.60
N ILE A 25 -1.82 -7.63 1.33
CA ILE A 25 -2.44 -6.46 0.70
C ILE A 25 -3.96 -6.64 0.66
N THR A 26 -4.44 -7.85 0.39
CA THR A 26 -5.88 -8.15 0.38
C THR A 26 -6.47 -7.99 1.79
N ASP A 27 -5.83 -8.55 2.81
CA ASP A 27 -6.27 -8.41 4.20
C ASP A 27 -6.32 -6.94 4.65
N SER A 28 -5.30 -6.14 4.28
CA SER A 28 -5.26 -4.71 4.56
C SER A 28 -6.33 -3.95 3.77
N SER A 29 -6.59 -4.31 2.52
CA SER A 29 -7.66 -3.71 1.70
C SER A 29 -9.05 -3.96 2.31
N ASP A 30 -9.34 -5.19 2.73
CA ASP A 30 -10.62 -5.55 3.35
C ASP A 30 -10.82 -4.87 4.70
N LEU A 31 -9.73 -4.63 5.42
CA LEU A 31 -9.71 -3.85 6.64
C LEU A 31 -10.01 -2.38 6.36
N LEU A 32 -9.34 -1.79 5.39
CA LEU A 32 -9.55 -0.41 4.96
C LEU A 32 -11.01 -0.20 4.52
N ASP A 33 -11.55 -1.08 3.69
CA ASP A 33 -12.93 -0.99 3.24
C ASP A 33 -13.95 -1.07 4.39
N ARG A 34 -13.67 -1.90 5.40
CA ARG A 34 -14.51 -1.97 6.61
C ARG A 34 -14.45 -0.67 7.40
N VAL A 35 -13.26 -0.12 7.61
CA VAL A 35 -13.07 1.16 8.30
C VAL A 35 -13.78 2.29 7.56
N ALA A 36 -13.63 2.34 6.23
CA ALA A 36 -14.26 3.37 5.40
C ALA A 36 -15.79 3.36 5.51
N LYS A 37 -16.39 2.18 5.71
CA LYS A 37 -17.84 1.96 5.77
C LYS A 37 -18.41 1.80 7.17
N ALA A 38 -17.57 1.72 8.21
CA ALA A 38 -18.05 1.51 9.58
C ALA A 38 -18.82 2.73 10.09
N ASP A 39 -20.08 2.55 10.48
CA ASP A 39 -20.95 3.64 10.96
C ASP A 39 -20.55 4.16 12.35
N SER A 40 -19.91 3.32 13.18
CA SER A 40 -19.46 3.68 14.53
C SER A 40 -17.99 4.12 14.53
N PHE A 41 -17.67 5.17 15.31
CA PHE A 41 -16.31 5.67 15.45
C PHE A 41 -15.38 4.78 16.30
N GLY A 42 -15.90 3.72 16.94
CA GLY A 42 -15.21 2.99 18.01
C GLY A 42 -15.03 1.48 17.84
N ASP A 43 -15.58 0.84 16.79
CA ASP A 43 -15.58 -0.63 16.71
C ASP A 43 -14.28 -1.27 16.21
N VAL A 44 -13.30 -0.45 15.84
CA VAL A 44 -12.15 -0.95 15.09
C VAL A 44 -10.85 -0.60 15.82
N ASN A 45 -10.06 -1.62 16.17
CA ASN A 45 -8.83 -1.48 16.93
C ASN A 45 -7.71 -0.88 16.05
N PHE A 46 -7.78 0.43 15.83
CA PHE A 46 -6.89 1.21 14.96
C PHE A 46 -5.42 0.80 15.08
N ASP A 47 -4.92 0.57 16.28
CA ASP A 47 -3.50 0.30 16.50
C ASP A 47 -3.07 -1.05 15.91
N ILE A 48 -3.94 -2.07 15.99
CA ILE A 48 -3.72 -3.36 15.33
C ILE A 48 -3.76 -3.19 13.80
N GLU A 49 -4.65 -2.34 13.31
CA GLU A 49 -4.84 -2.12 11.89
C GLU A 49 -3.70 -1.35 11.24
N ASN A 50 -3.25 -0.31 11.90
CA ASN A 50 -2.08 0.45 11.52
C ASN A 50 -0.84 -0.46 11.51
N ALA A 51 -0.66 -1.33 12.51
CA ALA A 51 0.45 -2.28 12.53
C ALA A 51 0.42 -3.27 11.35
N LYS A 52 -0.77 -3.70 10.89
CA LYS A 52 -0.90 -4.55 9.69
C LYS A 52 -0.50 -3.80 8.42
N ILE A 53 -0.90 -2.54 8.30
CA ILE A 53 -0.50 -1.70 7.16
C ILE A 53 0.99 -1.44 7.18
N GLU A 54 1.57 -1.11 8.33
CA GLU A 54 3.03 -0.95 8.49
C GLU A 54 3.80 -2.23 8.10
N ASP A 55 3.30 -3.40 8.48
CA ASP A 55 3.88 -4.69 8.07
C ASP A 55 3.79 -4.91 6.55
N VAL A 56 2.66 -4.54 5.92
CA VAL A 56 2.52 -4.53 4.45
C VAL A 56 3.55 -3.59 3.82
N LEU A 57 3.69 -2.36 4.30
CA LEU A 57 4.67 -1.39 3.81
C LEU A 57 6.11 -1.91 3.94
N ALA A 58 6.45 -2.52 5.09
CA ALA A 58 7.76 -3.10 5.32
C ALA A 58 8.05 -4.27 4.36
N GLN A 59 7.06 -5.13 4.10
CA GLN A 59 7.20 -6.24 3.16
C GLN A 59 7.29 -5.78 1.70
N GLN A 60 6.63 -4.68 1.32
CA GLN A 60 6.78 -4.09 -0.01
C GLN A 60 8.24 -3.72 -0.29
N LYS A 61 8.95 -3.13 0.67
CA LYS A 61 10.36 -2.77 0.54
C LYS A 61 11.27 -4.00 0.37
N LEU A 62 10.98 -5.09 1.08
CA LEU A 62 11.72 -6.35 0.91
C LEU A 62 11.48 -6.96 -0.48
N MET A 63 10.26 -6.82 -1.02
CA MET A 63 9.91 -7.28 -2.35
C MET A 63 10.65 -6.49 -3.44
N GLU A 64 10.77 -5.17 -3.31
CA GLU A 64 11.57 -4.35 -4.22
C GLU A 64 13.04 -4.80 -4.25
N SER A 65 13.62 -5.08 -3.08
CA SER A 65 14.99 -5.62 -3.01
C SER A 65 15.12 -6.95 -3.75
N ASN A 66 14.17 -7.87 -3.57
CA ASN A 66 14.24 -9.17 -4.25
C ASN A 66 14.02 -9.06 -5.77
N ILE A 67 13.25 -8.08 -6.23
CA ILE A 67 13.09 -7.79 -7.67
C ILE A 67 14.40 -7.24 -8.24
N ALA A 68 15.06 -6.33 -7.51
CA ALA A 68 16.38 -5.85 -7.91
C ALA A 68 17.39 -7.00 -7.99
N ASP A 69 17.40 -7.90 -7.00
CA ASP A 69 18.25 -9.10 -7.02
C ASP A 69 17.94 -10.02 -8.21
N LEU A 70 16.67 -10.15 -8.63
CA LEU A 70 16.30 -10.89 -9.83
C LEU A 70 16.82 -10.26 -11.11
N ILE A 71 16.72 -8.93 -11.23
CA ILE A 71 17.19 -8.19 -12.40
C ILE A 71 18.72 -8.31 -12.49
N ILE A 72 19.43 -8.11 -11.38
CA ILE A 72 20.89 -8.26 -11.30
C ILE A 72 21.29 -9.71 -11.61
N GLY A 73 20.62 -10.70 -11.02
CA GLY A 73 20.91 -12.10 -11.30
C GLY A 73 20.65 -12.50 -12.75
N LEU A 74 19.66 -11.89 -13.40
CA LEU A 74 19.41 -12.06 -14.83
C LEU A 74 20.52 -11.41 -15.67
N GLU A 75 21.00 -10.24 -15.27
CA GLU A 75 22.13 -9.53 -15.90
C GLU A 75 23.42 -10.37 -15.82
N ASP A 76 23.77 -10.89 -14.64
CA ASP A 76 24.95 -11.75 -14.44
C ASP A 76 24.91 -12.99 -15.35
N VAL A 77 23.78 -13.71 -15.38
CA VAL A 77 23.62 -14.89 -16.25
C VAL A 77 23.71 -14.50 -17.72
N THR A 78 23.19 -13.33 -18.09
CA THR A 78 23.27 -12.81 -19.46
C THR A 78 24.71 -12.44 -19.84
N GLU A 79 25.46 -11.82 -18.94
CA GLU A 79 26.88 -11.48 -19.15
C GLU A 79 27.72 -12.75 -19.32
N THR A 80 27.56 -13.73 -18.43
CA THR A 80 28.25 -15.03 -18.54
C THR A 80 27.91 -15.73 -19.86
N PHE A 81 26.63 -15.74 -20.26
CA PHE A 81 26.23 -16.29 -21.55
C PHE A 81 26.88 -15.53 -22.72
N GLY A 82 26.93 -14.20 -22.66
CA GLY A 82 27.61 -13.37 -23.65
C GLY A 82 29.11 -13.67 -23.76
N ALA A 83 29.78 -13.87 -22.62
CA ALA A 83 31.18 -14.28 -22.57
C ALA A 83 31.39 -15.70 -23.15
N GLU A 84 30.55 -16.67 -22.77
CA GLU A 84 30.57 -18.03 -23.34
C GLU A 84 30.36 -18.01 -24.86
N PHE A 85 29.39 -17.22 -25.35
CA PHE A 85 29.11 -17.05 -26.77
C PHE A 85 30.30 -16.45 -27.54
N ASN A 86 30.91 -15.39 -27.00
CA ASN A 86 32.09 -14.77 -27.60
C ASN A 86 33.30 -15.72 -27.61
N ASN A 87 33.47 -16.51 -26.55
CA ASN A 87 34.52 -17.54 -26.49
C ASN A 87 34.35 -18.60 -27.59
N MET A 88 33.11 -18.94 -27.98
CA MET A 88 32.86 -19.87 -29.08
C MET A 88 33.18 -19.32 -30.47
N LYS A 89 33.19 -18.00 -30.65
CA LYS A 89 33.64 -17.36 -31.89
C LYS A 89 35.15 -17.53 -32.11
N SER A 90 35.92 -17.61 -31.03
CA SER A 90 37.38 -17.73 -31.08
C SER A 90 37.85 -19.19 -31.04
N PHE A 91 39.08 -19.43 -31.50
CA PHE A 91 39.74 -20.71 -31.31
C PHE A 91 40.14 -20.88 -29.83
N SER A 92 39.84 -22.04 -29.25
CA SER A 92 40.35 -22.40 -27.93
C SER A 92 41.87 -22.56 -27.96
N VAL A 93 42.49 -22.60 -26.78
CA VAL A 93 43.95 -22.81 -26.67
C VAL A 93 44.39 -24.08 -27.39
N SER A 94 43.67 -25.20 -27.21
CA SER A 94 43.98 -26.46 -27.90
C SER A 94 43.77 -26.39 -29.41
N GLU A 95 42.73 -25.70 -29.87
CA GLU A 95 42.51 -25.48 -31.30
C GLU A 95 43.52 -24.52 -31.93
N LYS A 96 43.99 -23.51 -31.20
CA LYS A 96 45.09 -22.63 -31.64
C LYS A 96 46.38 -23.44 -31.82
N LEU A 97 46.68 -24.33 -30.88
CA LEU A 97 47.82 -25.26 -30.97
C LEU A 97 47.70 -26.20 -32.18
N VAL A 98 46.53 -26.80 -32.40
CA VAL A 98 46.29 -27.62 -33.60
C VAL A 98 46.30 -26.78 -34.88
N GLY A 99 45.85 -25.53 -34.82
CA GLY A 99 45.82 -24.60 -35.95
C GLY A 99 47.19 -24.21 -36.47
N PHE A 100 48.22 -24.27 -35.62
CA PHE A 100 49.62 -24.13 -36.02
C PHE A 100 50.05 -25.24 -36.98
N PHE A 101 49.53 -26.46 -36.80
CA PHE A 101 49.86 -27.63 -37.63
C PHE A 101 48.84 -27.87 -38.77
N SER A 102 47.55 -27.60 -38.54
CA SER A 102 46.48 -27.81 -39.52
C SER A 102 45.30 -26.89 -39.26
N LYS A 103 45.16 -25.85 -40.09
CA LYS A 103 44.01 -24.94 -40.08
C LYS A 103 42.68 -25.67 -40.29
N LYS A 104 42.65 -26.65 -41.20
CA LYS A 104 41.45 -27.45 -41.51
C LYS A 104 41.00 -28.27 -40.30
N LYS A 105 41.93 -28.89 -39.57
CA LYS A 105 41.62 -29.70 -38.39
C LYS A 105 41.17 -28.84 -37.21
N ALA A 106 41.81 -27.69 -36.98
CA ALA A 106 41.39 -26.72 -35.97
C ALA A 106 39.97 -26.18 -36.24
N GLN A 107 39.64 -25.92 -37.50
CA GLN A 107 38.31 -25.45 -37.88
C GLN A 107 37.23 -26.54 -37.75
N ALA A 108 37.55 -27.80 -38.06
CA ALA A 108 36.67 -28.93 -37.80
C ALA A 108 36.42 -29.13 -36.29
N MET A 109 37.47 -29.00 -35.45
CA MET A 109 37.35 -29.08 -33.99
C MET A 109 36.45 -27.96 -33.44
N ARG A 110 36.64 -26.72 -33.91
CA ARG A 110 35.77 -25.60 -33.52
C ARG A 110 34.31 -25.85 -33.92
N ASN A 111 34.07 -26.28 -35.16
CA ASN A 111 32.72 -26.58 -35.63
C ASN A 111 32.07 -27.70 -34.81
N ASN A 112 32.84 -28.71 -34.40
CA ASN A 112 32.33 -29.79 -33.56
C ASN A 112 31.98 -29.26 -32.17
N ARG A 113 32.87 -28.50 -31.52
CA ARG A 113 32.60 -27.87 -30.22
C ARG A 113 31.36 -26.99 -30.27
N VAL A 114 31.28 -26.08 -31.23
CA VAL A 114 30.13 -25.17 -31.40
C VAL A 114 28.83 -25.94 -31.60
N ARG A 115 28.87 -27.10 -32.28
CA ARG A 115 27.69 -27.98 -32.45
C ARG A 115 27.34 -28.78 -31.20
N THR A 116 28.33 -29.25 -30.45
CA THR A 116 28.12 -30.10 -29.26
C THR A 116 27.82 -29.29 -28.01
N THR A 117 28.21 -28.01 -27.95
CA THR A 117 27.81 -27.12 -26.86
C THR A 117 26.39 -26.62 -27.13
N SER A 118 25.46 -26.93 -26.21
CA SER A 118 24.04 -26.57 -26.32
C SER A 118 23.79 -25.07 -26.09
N LEU A 119 24.20 -24.24 -27.05
CA LEU A 119 24.00 -22.79 -27.05
C LEU A 119 22.51 -22.43 -27.03
N SER A 120 21.73 -23.14 -27.85
CA SER A 120 20.29 -22.93 -27.98
C SER A 120 19.53 -23.31 -26.70
N GLY A 121 19.95 -24.37 -26.00
CA GLY A 121 19.33 -24.77 -24.74
C GLY A 121 19.56 -23.78 -23.61
N ASN A 122 20.79 -23.26 -23.46
CA ASN A 122 21.10 -22.25 -22.43
C ASN A 122 20.40 -20.91 -22.71
N LEU A 123 20.33 -20.48 -23.96
CA LEU A 123 19.58 -19.27 -24.34
C LEU A 123 18.08 -19.44 -24.10
N GLN A 124 17.53 -20.61 -24.42
CA GLN A 124 16.10 -20.88 -24.20
C GLN A 124 15.76 -20.91 -22.70
N ASP A 125 16.62 -21.45 -21.84
CA ASP A 125 16.46 -21.39 -20.39
C ASP A 125 16.51 -19.95 -19.88
N LEU A 126 17.49 -19.15 -20.34
CA LEU A 126 17.59 -17.72 -19.98
C LEU A 126 16.33 -16.94 -20.39
N LEU A 127 15.84 -17.15 -21.63
CA LEU A 127 14.61 -16.54 -22.11
C LEU A 127 13.39 -16.96 -21.27
N ALA A 128 13.26 -18.25 -20.94
CA ALA A 128 12.17 -18.74 -20.10
C ALA A 128 12.20 -18.16 -18.68
N LYS A 129 13.39 -17.97 -18.09
CA LYS A 129 13.57 -17.30 -16.80
C LYS A 129 13.25 -15.81 -16.89
N SER A 130 13.70 -15.13 -17.94
CA SER A 130 13.35 -13.73 -18.22
C SER A 130 11.83 -13.55 -18.36
N ASP A 131 11.17 -14.39 -19.15
CA ASP A 131 9.72 -14.38 -19.34
C ASP A 131 8.98 -14.61 -18.01
N THR A 132 9.50 -15.51 -17.18
CA THR A 132 8.97 -15.73 -15.82
C THR A 132 9.08 -14.48 -14.95
N ILE A 133 10.23 -13.81 -14.94
CA ILE A 133 10.45 -12.58 -14.15
C ILE A 133 9.52 -11.48 -14.65
N VAL A 134 9.42 -11.29 -15.97
CA VAL A 134 8.48 -10.33 -16.58
C VAL A 134 7.03 -10.66 -16.21
N GLY A 135 6.66 -11.94 -16.17
CA GLY A 135 5.33 -12.39 -15.72
C GLY A 135 5.05 -11.98 -14.27
N ILE A 136 6.00 -12.24 -13.35
CA ILE A 136 5.89 -11.85 -11.94
C ILE A 136 5.70 -10.33 -11.80
N LEU A 137 6.50 -9.53 -12.52
CA LEU A 137 6.41 -8.07 -12.47
C LEU A 137 5.07 -7.55 -13.01
N LYS A 138 4.55 -8.14 -14.09
CA LYS A 138 3.24 -7.79 -14.63
C LYS A 138 2.11 -8.12 -13.67
N ASP A 139 2.11 -9.33 -13.11
CA ASP A 139 1.08 -9.78 -12.16
C ASP A 139 1.09 -8.88 -10.92
N GLN A 140 2.28 -8.54 -10.42
CA GLN A 140 2.43 -7.62 -9.30
C GLN A 140 1.92 -6.22 -9.65
N LYS A 141 2.25 -5.68 -10.83
CA LYS A 141 1.75 -4.37 -11.27
C LYS A 141 0.23 -4.32 -11.34
N THR A 142 -0.39 -5.38 -11.86
CA THR A 142 -1.85 -5.51 -11.91
C THR A 142 -2.45 -5.46 -10.51
N VAL A 143 -1.93 -6.26 -9.56
CA VAL A 143 -2.41 -6.27 -8.17
C VAL A 143 -2.23 -4.90 -7.51
N LEU A 144 -1.07 -4.27 -7.65
CA LEU A 144 -0.82 -2.96 -7.05
C LEU A 144 -1.75 -1.88 -7.62
N THR A 145 -1.96 -1.88 -8.94
CA THR A 145 -2.82 -0.89 -9.62
C THR A 145 -4.28 -1.03 -9.19
N GLU A 146 -4.80 -2.26 -9.13
CA GLU A 146 -6.16 -2.53 -8.65
C GLU A 146 -6.33 -2.06 -7.21
N ARG A 147 -5.35 -2.36 -6.35
CA ARG A 147 -5.40 -2.03 -4.93
C ARG A 147 -5.23 -0.54 -4.68
N TYR A 148 -4.42 0.15 -5.48
CA TYR A 148 -4.32 1.60 -5.47
C TYR A 148 -5.68 2.23 -5.76
N SER A 149 -6.35 1.80 -6.83
CA SER A 149 -7.67 2.33 -7.20
C SER A 149 -8.70 2.16 -6.10
N ASN A 150 -8.79 0.96 -5.49
CA ASN A 150 -9.74 0.68 -4.42
C ASN A 150 -9.41 1.49 -3.15
N SER A 151 -8.13 1.60 -2.80
CA SER A 151 -7.69 2.35 -1.61
C SER A 151 -7.91 3.86 -1.78
N GLU A 152 -7.75 4.39 -2.99
CA GLU A 152 -8.04 5.79 -3.32
C GLU A 152 -9.55 6.10 -3.16
N GLU A 153 -10.43 5.19 -3.58
CA GLU A 153 -11.88 5.32 -3.40
C GLU A 153 -12.28 5.30 -1.91
N SER A 154 -11.70 4.38 -1.15
CA SER A 154 -11.93 4.28 0.30
C SER A 154 -11.36 5.51 1.04
N LEU A 155 -10.21 6.05 0.62
CA LEU A 155 -9.68 7.32 1.13
C LEU A 155 -10.64 8.49 0.86
N LYS A 156 -11.18 8.62 -0.36
CA LYS A 156 -12.16 9.66 -0.69
C LYS A 156 -13.41 9.56 0.19
N THR A 157 -13.86 8.33 0.45
CA THR A 157 -15.01 8.08 1.32
C THR A 157 -14.75 8.55 2.75
N VAL A 158 -13.59 8.21 3.32
CA VAL A 158 -13.20 8.64 4.69
C VAL A 158 -13.04 10.15 4.78
N ILE A 159 -12.43 10.79 3.77
CA ILE A 159 -12.33 12.26 3.69
C ILE A 159 -13.72 12.89 3.69
N GLY A 160 -14.64 12.40 2.85
CA GLY A 160 -16.01 12.91 2.76
C GLY A 160 -16.78 12.77 4.08
N ARG A 161 -16.61 11.64 4.78
CA ARG A 161 -17.17 11.44 6.13
C ARG A 161 -16.60 12.43 7.13
N ARG A 162 -15.28 12.66 7.11
CA ARG A 162 -14.61 13.63 8.00
C ARG A 162 -15.13 15.05 7.74
N GLU A 163 -15.33 15.42 6.48
CA GLU A 163 -15.91 16.72 6.11
C GLU A 163 -17.34 16.87 6.63
N ALA A 164 -18.18 15.84 6.49
CA ALA A 164 -19.55 15.85 7.01
C ALA A 164 -19.58 16.00 8.54
N VAL A 165 -18.80 15.19 9.27
CA VAL A 165 -18.69 15.27 10.73
C VAL A 165 -18.16 16.63 11.18
N THR A 166 -17.16 17.18 10.49
CA THR A 166 -16.60 18.50 10.80
C THR A 166 -17.62 19.62 10.57
N LYS A 167 -18.46 19.48 9.54
CA LYS A 167 -19.55 20.43 9.28
C LYS A 167 -20.59 20.37 10.40
N GLU A 168 -21.05 19.17 10.76
CA GLU A 168 -22.01 18.97 11.85
C GLU A 168 -21.47 19.46 13.19
N LEU A 169 -20.19 19.20 13.48
CA LEU A 169 -19.51 19.69 14.68
C LEU A 169 -19.57 21.22 14.76
N LYS A 170 -19.32 21.92 13.65
CA LYS A 170 -19.41 23.38 13.60
C LYS A 170 -20.83 23.89 13.83
N GLU A 171 -21.83 23.23 13.26
CA GLU A 171 -23.25 23.58 13.47
C GLU A 171 -23.65 23.43 14.94
N VAL A 172 -23.24 22.33 15.57
CA VAL A 172 -23.47 22.08 17.01
C VAL A 172 -22.73 23.10 17.88
N GLN A 173 -21.48 23.44 17.55
CA GLN A 173 -20.71 24.46 18.25
C GLN A 173 -21.38 25.83 18.18
N THR A 174 -21.83 26.25 16.99
CA THR A 174 -22.60 27.49 16.83
C THR A 174 -23.87 27.46 17.68
N ARG A 175 -24.58 26.33 17.72
CA ARG A 175 -25.79 26.20 18.54
C ARG A 175 -25.51 26.31 20.03
N ILE A 176 -24.41 25.72 20.52
CA ILE A 176 -23.95 25.86 21.92
C ILE A 176 -23.64 27.33 22.23
N GLU A 177 -22.95 28.02 21.32
CA GLU A 177 -22.64 29.45 21.43
C GLU A 177 -23.89 30.34 21.48
N GLU A 178 -24.95 29.99 20.74
CA GLU A 178 -26.25 30.67 20.78
C GLU A 178 -27.05 30.40 22.07
N LEU A 179 -27.00 29.17 22.59
CA LEU A 179 -27.73 28.77 23.79
C LEU A 179 -27.17 29.43 25.06
N ASN A 180 -25.85 29.67 25.12
CA ASN A 180 -25.19 30.32 26.24
C ASN A 180 -25.83 31.68 26.63
N PRO A 181 -25.95 32.69 25.73
CA PRO A 181 -26.58 33.96 26.07
C PRO A 181 -28.09 33.83 26.33
N MET A 182 -28.79 32.90 25.69
CA MET A 182 -30.22 32.66 25.95
C MET A 182 -30.45 32.15 27.38
N LEU A 183 -29.62 31.22 27.84
CA LEU A 183 -29.66 30.72 29.22
C LEU A 183 -29.35 31.83 30.22
N LEU A 184 -28.36 32.68 29.94
CA LEU A 184 -27.99 33.81 30.80
C LEU A 184 -29.09 34.89 30.84
N ASP A 185 -29.76 35.18 29.72
CA ASP A 185 -30.92 36.08 29.68
C ASP A 185 -32.08 35.54 30.52
N MET A 186 -32.37 34.23 30.42
CA MET A 186 -33.39 33.58 31.24
C MET A 186 -33.07 33.67 32.74
N GLU A 187 -31.82 33.43 33.13
CA GLU A 187 -31.38 33.57 34.53
C GLU A 187 -31.54 35.02 35.03
N ASN A 188 -31.17 36.01 34.22
CA ASN A 188 -31.36 37.43 34.56
C ASN A 188 -32.84 37.80 34.69
N ARG A 189 -33.71 37.33 33.79
CA ARG A 189 -35.17 37.57 33.84
C ARG A 189 -35.80 36.89 35.05
N MET A 190 -35.39 35.68 35.39
CA MET A 190 -35.83 34.97 36.60
C MET A 190 -35.40 35.70 37.88
N ALA A 191 -34.19 36.28 37.90
CA ALA A 191 -33.70 37.06 39.03
C ALA A 191 -34.45 38.40 39.20
N ALA A 192 -34.89 39.01 38.09
CA ALA A 192 -35.63 40.26 38.09
C ALA A 192 -37.15 40.10 38.36
N SER A 193 -37.73 38.92 38.09
CA SER A 193 -39.17 38.70 38.27
C SER A 193 -39.54 38.52 39.76
N THR A 194 -40.54 39.29 40.19
CA THR A 194 -41.12 39.22 41.55
C THR A 194 -42.46 38.46 41.59
N ASN A 195 -42.97 38.02 40.42
CA ASN A 195 -44.23 37.30 40.29
C ASN A 195 -43.98 35.78 40.21
N GLN A 196 -44.55 35.02 41.16
CA GLN A 196 -44.38 33.57 41.24
C GLN A 196 -44.84 32.82 39.97
N ALA A 197 -45.95 33.25 39.36
CA ALA A 197 -46.49 32.58 38.17
C ALA A 197 -45.62 32.83 36.93
N GLU A 198 -45.04 34.03 36.81
CA GLU A 198 -44.09 34.36 35.74
C GLU A 198 -42.77 33.60 35.93
N ARG A 199 -42.25 33.56 37.16
CA ARG A 199 -41.04 32.80 37.50
C ARG A 199 -41.16 31.32 37.15
N THR A 200 -42.30 30.71 37.45
CA THR A 200 -42.57 29.29 37.12
C THR A 200 -42.53 29.02 35.61
N LYS A 201 -43.00 29.97 34.78
CA LYS A 201 -42.91 29.86 33.31
C LYS A 201 -41.48 29.96 32.81
N LEU A 202 -40.73 30.95 33.32
CA LEU A 202 -39.32 31.13 32.97
C LEU A 202 -38.45 29.93 33.39
N GLU A 203 -38.76 29.30 34.52
CA GLU A 203 -38.10 28.06 34.96
C GLU A 203 -38.33 26.90 33.99
N ALA A 204 -39.55 26.77 33.43
CA ALA A 204 -39.85 25.77 32.41
C ALA A 204 -39.08 26.04 31.12
N GLU A 205 -39.10 27.28 30.60
CA GLU A 205 -38.34 27.68 29.40
C GLU A 205 -36.83 27.48 29.57
N ARG A 206 -36.27 27.85 30.74
CA ARG A 206 -34.85 27.60 31.06
C ARG A 206 -34.54 26.11 31.08
N SER A 207 -35.42 25.28 31.64
CA SER A 207 -35.21 23.83 31.68
C SER A 207 -35.17 23.21 30.29
N GLU A 208 -36.00 23.68 29.36
CA GLU A 208 -35.97 23.25 27.95
C GLU A 208 -34.66 23.63 27.28
N LEU A 209 -34.23 24.90 27.41
CA LEU A 209 -32.94 25.37 26.87
C LEU A 209 -31.74 24.65 27.48
N ALA A 210 -31.76 24.37 28.79
CA ALA A 210 -30.69 23.65 29.46
C ALA A 210 -30.62 22.19 29.00
N THR A 211 -31.77 21.57 28.72
CA THR A 211 -31.83 20.21 28.15
C THR A 211 -31.23 20.18 26.75
N GLU A 212 -31.60 21.16 25.91
CA GLU A 212 -31.04 21.30 24.57
C GLU A 212 -29.52 21.52 24.61
N TYR A 213 -29.05 22.40 25.50
CA TYR A 213 -27.63 22.68 25.69
C TYR A 213 -26.83 21.44 26.09
N ASN A 214 -27.30 20.69 27.09
CA ASN A 214 -26.63 19.46 27.54
C ASN A 214 -26.58 18.41 26.42
N LYS A 215 -27.65 18.29 25.63
CA LYS A 215 -27.67 17.40 24.47
C LYS A 215 -26.67 17.84 23.41
N ALA A 216 -26.64 19.13 23.08
CA ALA A 216 -25.70 19.68 22.11
C ALA A 216 -24.25 19.46 22.55
N GLN A 217 -23.92 19.67 23.83
CA GLN A 217 -22.58 19.38 24.36
C GLN A 217 -22.21 17.89 24.25
N ALA A 218 -23.14 16.98 24.56
CA ALA A 218 -22.89 15.55 24.40
C ALA A 218 -22.61 15.19 22.93
N THR A 219 -23.41 15.73 22.00
CA THR A 219 -23.20 15.56 20.56
C THR A 219 -21.88 16.17 20.09
N GLU A 220 -21.48 17.33 20.61
CA GLU A 220 -20.19 17.94 20.29
C GLU A 220 -19.02 17.00 20.65
N GLN A 221 -19.04 16.40 21.85
CA GLN A 221 -18.00 15.47 22.29
C GLN A 221 -17.93 14.22 21.40
N GLU A 222 -19.10 13.67 21.03
CA GLU A 222 -19.19 12.52 20.13
C GLU A 222 -18.60 12.85 18.74
N LEU A 223 -19.01 13.97 18.14
CA LEU A 223 -18.53 14.41 16.83
C LEU A 223 -17.03 14.76 16.85
N LEU A 224 -16.53 15.34 17.94
CA LEU A 224 -15.11 15.66 18.09
C LEU A 224 -14.25 14.38 18.17
N ALA A 225 -14.66 13.39 18.97
CA ALA A 225 -14.01 12.09 19.02
C ALA A 225 -14.08 11.37 17.66
N GLY A 226 -15.22 11.46 16.98
CA GLY A 226 -15.41 10.91 15.65
C GLY A 226 -14.51 11.55 14.59
N SER A 227 -14.39 12.88 14.61
CA SER A 227 -13.51 13.64 13.71
C SER A 227 -12.04 13.26 13.92
N GLN A 228 -11.58 13.17 15.17
CA GLN A 228 -10.21 12.73 15.48
C GLN A 228 -9.92 11.31 14.97
N THR A 229 -10.89 10.41 15.10
CA THR A 229 -10.75 9.04 14.60
C THR A 229 -10.65 9.03 13.06
N LEU A 230 -11.53 9.77 12.38
CA LEU A 230 -11.50 9.90 10.92
C LEU A 230 -10.22 10.57 10.41
N GLU A 231 -9.63 11.50 11.18
CA GLU A 231 -8.31 12.08 10.87
C GLU A 231 -7.22 11.00 10.85
N ARG A 232 -7.16 10.18 11.91
CA ARG A 232 -6.21 9.08 11.99
C ARG A 232 -6.37 8.11 10.82
N TYR A 233 -7.61 7.75 10.48
CA TYR A 233 -7.87 6.92 9.30
C TYR A 233 -7.43 7.61 8.01
N THR A 234 -7.74 8.88 7.81
CA THR A 234 -7.30 9.64 6.62
C THR A 234 -5.78 9.57 6.44
N SER A 235 -5.01 9.80 7.51
CA SER A 235 -3.55 9.72 7.48
C SER A 235 -3.03 8.32 7.13
N MET A 236 -3.65 7.29 7.71
CA MET A 236 -3.32 5.89 7.44
C MET A 236 -3.59 5.52 5.97
N PHE A 237 -4.76 5.89 5.44
CA PHE A 237 -5.12 5.68 4.04
C PHE A 237 -4.19 6.42 3.08
N GLN A 238 -3.85 7.68 3.37
CA GLN A 238 -2.90 8.47 2.58
C GLN A 238 -1.55 7.77 2.50
N THR A 239 -1.00 7.36 3.65
CA THR A 239 0.28 6.65 3.71
C THR A 239 0.27 5.38 2.88
N PHE A 240 -0.83 4.62 2.93
CA PHE A 240 -0.97 3.39 2.16
C PHE A 240 -1.07 3.66 0.65
N VAL A 241 -1.92 4.61 0.24
CA VAL A 241 -2.09 5.01 -1.17
C VAL A 241 -0.79 5.56 -1.75
N ASP A 242 -0.07 6.39 -1.00
CA ASP A 242 1.22 6.95 -1.42
C ASP A 242 2.27 5.86 -1.62
N SER A 243 2.32 4.87 -0.72
CA SER A 243 3.23 3.72 -0.88
C SER A 243 2.91 2.90 -2.13
N LEU A 244 1.63 2.59 -2.34
CA LEU A 244 1.19 1.87 -3.54
C LEU A 244 1.56 2.64 -4.82
N ASN A 245 1.33 3.95 -4.84
CA ASN A 245 1.68 4.79 -5.98
C ASN A 245 3.19 4.81 -6.27
N ASN A 246 4.00 4.98 -5.22
CA ASN A 246 5.45 4.96 -5.34
C ASN A 246 5.94 3.61 -5.90
N GLN A 247 5.35 2.51 -5.45
CA GLN A 247 5.72 1.18 -5.92
C GLN A 247 5.30 0.93 -7.38
N ILE A 248 4.11 1.39 -7.78
CA ILE A 248 3.67 1.32 -9.18
C ILE A 248 4.60 2.14 -10.08
N ALA A 249 5.06 3.31 -9.60
CA ALA A 249 5.97 4.18 -10.34
C ALA A 249 7.40 3.60 -10.48
N ALA A 250 7.82 2.76 -9.53
CA ALA A 250 9.12 2.09 -9.55
C ALA A 250 9.18 0.89 -10.53
N GLN A 251 8.04 0.44 -11.08
CA GLN A 251 7.90 -0.70 -12.00
C GLN A 251 7.70 -0.30 -13.48
#